data_AF-A0A3B8WV71-F1
#
_entry.id   AF-A0A3B8WV71-F1
#
_cell.length_a   1.000
_cell.length_b   1.000
_cell.length_c   1.000
_cell.angle_alpha   90.00
_cell.angle_beta   90.00
_cell.angle_gamma   90.00
#
_symmetry.space_group_name_H-M   'P 1'
#
loop_
_entity.id
_entity.type
_entity.pdbx_description
1 polymer ?
#
loop_
_entity_poly.entity_id
_entity_poly.type
_entity_poly.pdbx_seq_one_letter_code
_entity_poly.pdbx_strand_id
1 'polypeptide(L)'
;MSSGSTDNTQPANDEQTSLFCLALDGNGATAPFDTDGAQQWIHLDYSAPDAINQLAELGIAPTVIDSLVRTDTRPRAIAFEEGVLLSLRAVNFSETSEPEDMVSLRLWIEPSRIVS
;
A
#
# COMPACT_ATOMS: atom_id res chain seq x y z
N MET A 1 -42.73 -27.45 16.72
CA MET A 1 -41.37 -27.27 17.30
C MET A 1 -40.39 -27.63 16.21
N SER A 2 -39.96 -26.63 15.42
CA SER A 2 -39.08 -26.85 14.26
C SER A 2 -37.75 -26.18 14.57
N SER A 3 -36.72 -27.01 14.62
CA SER A 3 -35.32 -26.66 14.86
C SER A 3 -34.71 -26.10 13.58
N GLY A 4 -34.37 -24.82 13.58
CA GLY A 4 -33.47 -24.22 12.61
C GLY A 4 -32.18 -23.82 13.30
N SER A 5 -31.14 -24.65 13.21
CA SER A 5 -29.76 -24.19 13.41
C SER A 5 -29.41 -23.34 12.19
N THR A 6 -29.37 -22.03 12.35
CA THR A 6 -28.63 -21.18 11.41
C THR A 6 -27.16 -21.28 11.77
N ASP A 7 -26.47 -22.05 10.94
CA ASP A 7 -25.04 -22.04 10.71
C ASP A 7 -24.58 -20.58 10.56
N ASN A 8 -23.96 -20.05 11.61
CA ASN A 8 -23.33 -18.73 11.59
C ASN A 8 -21.87 -18.93 11.18
N THR A 9 -21.66 -19.32 9.94
CA THR A 9 -20.34 -19.28 9.32
C THR A 9 -20.04 -17.81 9.04
N GLN A 10 -19.33 -17.18 9.97
CA GLN A 10 -18.60 -15.94 9.75
C GLN A 10 -17.81 -16.09 8.43
N PRO A 11 -17.92 -15.17 7.45
CA PRO A 11 -17.04 -15.25 6.29
C PRO A 11 -15.59 -15.19 6.77
N ALA A 12 -14.75 -16.04 6.16
CA ALA A 12 -13.32 -16.11 6.44
C ALA A 12 -12.71 -14.70 6.37
N ASN A 13 -11.78 -14.39 7.28
CA ASN A 13 -10.96 -13.18 7.18
C ASN A 13 -10.24 -13.20 5.82
N ASP A 14 -10.74 -12.43 4.85
CA ASP A 14 -10.04 -12.18 3.61
C ASP A 14 -8.74 -11.44 3.93
N GLU A 15 -7.64 -11.95 3.37
CA GLU A 15 -6.27 -11.44 3.46
C GLU A 15 -6.19 -10.05 2.82
N GLN A 16 -6.64 -9.03 3.56
CA GLN A 16 -6.73 -7.67 3.08
C GLN A 16 -5.34 -7.02 3.06
N THR A 17 -4.66 -7.10 1.91
CA THR A 17 -3.32 -6.53 1.66
C THR A 17 -3.32 -4.99 1.67
N SER A 18 -4.45 -4.34 1.36
CA SER A 18 -4.56 -2.89 1.46
C SER A 18 -4.87 -2.46 2.90
N LEU A 19 -3.97 -1.68 3.47
CA LEU A 19 -4.11 -1.14 4.81
C LEU A 19 -5.02 0.09 4.80
N PHE A 20 -4.83 1.02 3.85
CA PHE A 20 -5.67 2.21 3.70
C PHE A 20 -5.80 2.66 2.25
N CYS A 21 -6.98 3.15 1.88
CA CYS A 21 -7.27 3.80 0.60
C CYS A 21 -8.00 5.11 0.86
N LEU A 22 -7.42 6.23 0.44
CA LEU A 22 -7.92 7.58 0.74
C LEU A 22 -7.78 8.49 -0.48
N ALA A 23 -8.56 9.56 -0.53
CA ALA A 23 -8.33 10.67 -1.44
C ALA A 23 -7.76 11.88 -0.66
N LEU A 24 -6.91 12.68 -1.30
CA LEU A 24 -6.36 13.92 -0.74
C LEU A 24 -7.19 15.10 -1.20
N ASP A 25 -7.68 15.91 -0.25
CA ASP A 25 -8.64 16.99 -0.53
C ASP A 25 -7.99 18.30 -1.01
N GLY A 26 -6.65 18.38 -1.04
CA GLY A 26 -5.88 19.57 -1.38
C GLY A 26 -5.85 20.67 -0.30
N ASN A 27 -6.53 20.47 0.84
CA ASN A 27 -6.59 21.41 1.97
C ASN A 27 -5.91 20.86 3.23
N GLY A 28 -5.21 19.73 3.11
CA GLY A 28 -4.47 19.09 4.20
C GLY A 28 -5.26 18.03 4.97
N ALA A 29 -6.42 17.61 4.45
CA ALA A 29 -7.20 16.50 4.97
C ALA A 29 -7.41 15.41 3.91
N THR A 30 -8.25 14.43 4.26
CA THR A 30 -8.60 13.31 3.40
C THR A 30 -10.08 13.37 3.03
N ALA A 31 -10.41 12.89 1.85
CA ALA A 31 -11.76 12.61 1.39
C ALA A 31 -11.94 11.08 1.18
N PRO A 32 -13.19 10.59 1.02
CA PRO A 32 -13.43 9.21 0.65
C PRO A 32 -12.62 8.81 -0.59
N PHE A 33 -12.11 7.58 -0.61
CA PHE A 33 -11.46 7.03 -1.80
C PHE A 33 -12.39 7.15 -3.03
N ASP A 34 -11.80 7.35 -4.21
CA ASP A 34 -12.52 7.55 -5.48
C ASP A 34 -13.35 8.85 -5.53
N THR A 35 -13.00 9.84 -4.72
CA THR A 35 -13.52 11.21 -4.88
C THR A 35 -13.01 11.80 -6.20
N ASP A 36 -13.94 12.20 -7.08
CA ASP A 36 -13.62 12.74 -8.40
C ASP A 36 -12.70 13.98 -8.33
N GLY A 37 -11.70 14.02 -9.20
CA GLY A 37 -10.70 15.08 -9.26
C GLY A 37 -9.69 15.12 -8.10
N ALA A 38 -9.79 14.22 -7.12
CA ALA A 38 -8.86 14.16 -6.00
C ALA A 38 -7.71 13.17 -6.24
N GLN A 39 -6.51 13.51 -5.73
CA GLN A 39 -5.36 12.60 -5.77
C GLN A 39 -5.61 11.43 -4.82
N GLN A 40 -5.40 10.20 -5.28
CA GLN A 40 -5.59 9.01 -4.45
C GLN A 40 -4.30 8.62 -3.72
N TRP A 41 -4.42 8.05 -2.52
CA TRP A 41 -3.32 7.41 -1.81
C TRP A 41 -3.76 6.02 -1.34
N ILE A 42 -3.05 5.01 -1.83
CA ILE A 42 -3.23 3.59 -1.51
C ILE A 42 -2.00 3.14 -0.74
N HIS A 43 -2.21 2.55 0.44
CA HIS A 43 -1.17 1.96 1.27
C HIS A 43 -1.36 0.46 1.36
N LEU A 44 -0.35 -0.31 0.94
CA LEU A 44 -0.35 -1.76 0.84
C LEU A 44 0.70 -2.36 1.77
N ASP A 45 0.38 -3.52 2.35
CA ASP A 45 1.38 -4.38 2.95
C ASP A 45 2.12 -5.16 1.85
N TYR A 46 3.30 -4.68 1.46
CA TYR A 46 4.13 -5.39 0.48
C TYR A 46 4.64 -6.76 0.93
N SER A 47 4.48 -7.14 2.20
CA SER A 47 4.82 -8.47 2.71
C SER A 47 3.69 -9.49 2.50
N ALA A 48 2.47 -9.03 2.19
CA ALA A 48 1.34 -9.90 1.95
C ALA A 48 1.56 -10.77 0.68
N PRO A 49 1.13 -12.04 0.68
CA PRO A 49 1.31 -12.94 -0.46
C PRO A 49 0.73 -12.41 -1.78
N ASP A 50 -0.33 -11.61 -1.69
CA ASP A 50 -1.09 -11.11 -2.85
C ASP A 50 -0.65 -9.71 -3.32
N ALA A 51 0.34 -9.09 -2.67
CA ALA A 51 0.75 -7.71 -2.97
C ALA A 51 1.15 -7.50 -4.44
N ILE A 52 1.80 -8.48 -5.06
CA ILE A 52 2.21 -8.40 -6.48
C ILE A 52 0.98 -8.34 -7.40
N ASN A 53 -0.04 -9.15 -7.14
CA ASN A 53 -1.25 -9.17 -7.96
C ASN A 53 -2.01 -7.85 -7.84
N GLN A 54 -2.15 -7.32 -6.62
CA GLN A 54 -2.84 -6.04 -6.40
C GLN A 54 -2.12 -4.87 -7.06
N LEU A 55 -0.78 -4.84 -6.99
CA LEU A 55 0.01 -3.85 -7.71
C LEU A 55 -0.18 -3.96 -9.24
N ALA A 56 -0.31 -5.19 -9.76
CA ALA A 56 -0.57 -5.43 -11.17
C ALA A 56 -2.00 -5.01 -11.58
N GLU A 57 -3.01 -5.24 -10.74
CA GLU A 57 -4.39 -4.79 -10.95
C GLU A 57 -4.51 -3.25 -10.94
N LEU A 58 -3.64 -2.58 -10.19
CA LEU A 58 -3.48 -1.13 -10.26
C LEU A 58 -2.82 -0.66 -11.56
N GLY A 59 -2.35 -1.56 -12.43
CA GLY A 59 -1.74 -1.22 -13.72
C GLY A 59 -0.29 -0.74 -13.61
N ILE A 60 0.40 -1.05 -12.51
CA ILE A 60 1.80 -0.68 -12.32
C ILE A 60 2.70 -1.60 -13.15
N ALA A 61 3.72 -1.02 -13.81
CA ALA A 61 4.63 -1.79 -14.65
C ALA A 61 5.40 -2.85 -13.83
N PRO A 62 5.59 -4.08 -14.35
CA PRO A 62 6.26 -5.16 -13.61
C PRO A 62 7.63 -4.79 -13.03
N THR A 63 8.41 -3.97 -13.74
CA THR A 63 9.73 -3.49 -13.29
C THR A 63 9.66 -2.59 -12.05
N VAL A 64 8.57 -1.82 -11.92
CA VAL A 64 8.29 -1.00 -10.74
C VAL A 64 7.79 -1.88 -9.61
N ILE A 65 6.89 -2.84 -9.88
CA ILE A 65 6.41 -3.83 -8.90
C ILE A 65 7.58 -4.58 -8.28
N ASP A 66 8.48 -5.14 -9.09
CA ASP A 66 9.69 -5.83 -8.63
C ASP A 66 10.52 -4.95 -7.69
N SER A 67 10.60 -3.65 -7.98
CA SER A 67 11.31 -2.71 -7.13
C SER A 67 10.59 -2.40 -5.81
N LEU A 68 9.26 -2.36 -5.82
CA LEU A 68 8.43 -2.11 -4.64
C LEU A 68 8.44 -3.31 -3.69
N VAL A 69 8.37 -4.55 -4.17
CA VAL A 69 8.30 -5.73 -3.27
C VAL A 69 9.66 -6.23 -2.78
N ARG A 70 10.78 -5.69 -3.28
CA ARG A 70 12.13 -6.10 -2.85
C ARG A 70 12.37 -5.88 -1.37
N THR A 71 12.88 -6.92 -0.71
CA THR A 71 13.22 -6.94 0.73
C THR A 71 14.44 -6.09 1.08
N ASP A 72 15.46 -6.06 0.24
CA ASP A 72 16.63 -5.18 0.43
C ASP A 72 16.53 -3.95 -0.48
N THR A 73 16.17 -2.83 0.13
CA THR A 73 16.08 -1.54 -0.55
C THR A 73 16.97 -0.50 0.13
N ARG A 74 17.95 -0.01 -0.62
CA ARG A 74 18.69 1.21 -0.28
C ARG A 74 17.86 2.44 -0.67
N PRO A 75 17.98 3.56 0.06
CA PRO A 75 17.35 4.81 -0.33
C PRO A 75 17.70 5.21 -1.77
N ARG A 76 16.68 5.47 -2.59
CA ARG A 76 16.85 5.91 -3.98
C ARG A 76 15.58 6.56 -4.52
N ALA A 77 15.74 7.40 -5.53
CA ALA A 77 14.66 7.94 -6.34
C ALA A 77 14.95 7.64 -7.82
N ILE A 78 13.97 7.12 -8.54
CA ILE A 78 14.05 6.85 -9.98
C ILE A 78 12.83 7.47 -10.65
N ALA A 79 13.06 8.37 -11.60
CA ALA A 79 11.99 8.96 -12.40
C ALA A 79 11.77 8.12 -13.67
N PHE A 80 10.51 7.85 -13.96
CA PHE A 80 9.99 7.26 -15.20
C PHE A 80 9.10 8.29 -15.89
N GLU A 81 8.60 7.97 -17.08
CA GLU A 81 7.66 8.85 -17.79
C GLU A 81 6.31 8.90 -17.06
N GLU A 82 5.89 7.78 -16.48
CA GLU A 82 4.59 7.59 -15.83
C GLU A 82 4.57 8.04 -14.36
N GLY A 83 5.74 8.11 -13.72
CA GLY A 83 5.81 8.41 -12.29
C GLY A 83 7.22 8.31 -11.70
N VAL A 84 7.27 8.35 -10.37
CA VAL A 84 8.52 8.29 -9.59
C VAL A 84 8.46 7.12 -8.62
N LEU A 85 9.47 6.26 -8.69
CA LEU A 85 9.75 5.27 -7.67
C LEU A 85 10.65 5.91 -6.61
N LEU A 86 10.19 5.92 -5.37
CA LEU A 86 10.91 6.46 -4.23
C LEU A 86 11.06 5.38 -3.16
N SER A 87 12.29 5.15 -2.69
CA SER A 87 12.57 4.32 -1.53
C SER A 87 13.30 5.16 -0.50
N LEU A 88 12.76 5.18 0.71
CA LEU A 88 13.23 5.91 1.87
C LEU A 88 13.48 4.94 3.01
N ARG A 89 14.26 5.41 3.99
CA ARG A 89 14.45 4.72 5.26
C ARG A 89 13.98 5.63 6.37
N ALA A 90 13.13 5.10 7.25
CA ALA A 90 12.67 5.78 8.44
C ALA A 90 13.16 5.02 9.67
N VAL A 91 13.36 5.74 10.77
CA VAL A 91 13.70 5.14 12.06
C VAL A 91 12.52 4.29 12.50
N ASN A 92 12.76 3.05 12.92
CA ASN A 92 11.74 2.24 13.56
C ASN A 92 11.58 2.71 15.01
N PHE A 93 10.34 3.02 15.39
CA PHE A 93 10.00 3.47 16.74
C PHE A 93 9.33 2.37 17.56
N SER A 94 9.48 1.09 17.17
CA SER A 94 8.96 0.00 17.98
C SER A 94 9.76 -0.13 19.28
N GLU A 95 9.10 -0.52 20.37
CA GLU A 95 9.71 -0.59 21.71
C GLU A 95 10.91 -1.55 21.79
N THR A 96 11.04 -2.45 20.81
CA THR A 96 12.09 -3.48 20.72
C THR A 96 13.05 -3.28 19.55
N SER A 97 12.92 -2.19 18.76
CA SER A 97 13.84 -1.95 17.64
C SER A 97 15.10 -1.26 18.11
N GLU A 98 16.25 -1.75 17.65
CA GLU A 98 17.50 -1.01 17.82
C GLU A 98 17.47 0.27 16.95
N PRO A 99 18.13 1.37 17.35
CA PRO A 99 18.11 2.63 16.61
C PRO A 99 18.56 2.50 15.14
N GLU A 100 19.40 1.52 14.83
CA GLU A 100 19.86 1.17 13.48
C GLU A 100 18.84 0.37 12.65
N ASP A 101 17.79 -0.18 13.26
CA ASP A 101 16.74 -0.95 12.58
C ASP A 101 15.84 -0.01 11.79
N MET A 102 16.28 0.43 10.62
CA MET A 102 15.48 1.32 9.78
C MET A 102 14.42 0.54 9.01
N VAL A 103 13.16 0.98 9.09
CA VAL A 103 12.09 0.49 8.20
C VAL A 103 12.19 1.12 6.82
N SER A 104 11.82 0.35 5.80
CA SER A 104 11.79 0.84 4.42
C SER A 104 10.39 1.36 4.09
N LEU A 105 10.31 2.64 3.69
CA LEU A 105 9.11 3.21 3.08
C LEU A 105 9.35 3.29 1.58
N ARG A 106 8.45 2.70 0.81
CA ARG A 106 8.56 2.59 -0.65
C ARG A 106 7.32 3.23 -1.24
N LEU A 107 7.48 4.06 -2.27
CA LEU A 107 6.37 4.76 -2.91
C LEU A 107 6.52 4.68 -4.43
N TRP A 108 5.39 4.51 -5.10
CA TRP A 108 5.20 4.80 -6.51
C TRP A 108 4.25 6.00 -6.62
N ILE A 109 4.73 7.08 -7.24
CA ILE A 109 4.05 8.37 -7.28
C ILE A 109 3.75 8.72 -8.72
N GLU A 110 2.47 8.83 -9.06
CA GLU A 110 1.96 9.21 -10.37
C GLU A 110 1.23 10.57 -10.28
N PRO A 111 0.90 11.22 -11.41
CA PRO A 111 0.15 12.48 -11.39
C PRO A 111 -1.22 12.41 -10.68
N SER A 112 -1.88 11.24 -10.65
CA SER A 112 -3.22 11.08 -10.08
C SER A 112 -3.28 10.26 -8.79
N ARG A 113 -2.22 9.51 -8.44
CA ARG A 113 -2.20 8.69 -7.22
C ARG A 113 -0.81 8.44 -6.64
N ILE A 114 -0.80 7.99 -5.39
CA ILE A 114 0.36 7.49 -4.66
C ILE A 114 0.04 6.06 -4.22
N VAL A 115 0.99 5.14 -4.43
CA VAL A 115 0.95 3.77 -3.91
C VAL A 115 2.15 3.57 -3.00
N SER A 116 1.94 3.11 -1.77
CA SER A 116 2.99 2.98 -0.74
C SER A 116 2.92 1.69 0.04
#